data_AF-B2BXH5-F1
#
_entry.id   AF-B2BXH5-F1
#
_cell.length_a   1.000
_cell.length_b   1.000
_cell.length_c   1.000
_cell.angle_alpha   90.00
_cell.angle_beta   90.00
_cell.angle_gamma   90.00
#
_symmetry.space_group_name_H-M   'P 1'
#
loop_
_entity.id
_entity.type
_entity.pdbx_description
1 polymer ?
#
loop_
_entity_poly.entity_id
_entity_poly.type
_entity_poly.pdbx_seq_one_letter_code
_entity_poly.pdbx_strand_id
1 'polypeptide(L)'
;KVGNTIRDSVFNKIQWALKKFFLINKFDTTVSPFKITHKKTGSTFYFYGQDDFQKLKSNDINDIIAVWYEEAAEFKDAEEFDQTNTTFMRQKQKRAAFVRFFWSYNPPRNPYSWINEWADQQRSNSTYLVHESSYLNDELGFVNDQMLDVINRIKENDYDYYRYLYLGEAVGLGTNVYNMNLFQKLKTIPPDDRIIMIDFAIDTGHQVSATTCLALGFTAKKNVILLDT
;
A
#
# COMPACT_ATOMS: atom_id res chain seq x y z
N LYS A 1 -13.85 11.31 7.16
CA LYS A 1 -13.98 10.17 8.12
C LYS A 1 -12.58 9.55 8.29
N VAL A 2 -11.57 10.34 8.70
CA VAL A 2 -10.14 9.93 8.66
C VAL A 2 -9.31 10.49 9.85
N GLY A 3 -9.87 11.37 10.70
CA GLY A 3 -9.13 11.98 11.82
C GLY A 3 -8.59 10.98 12.87
N ASN A 4 -9.25 9.84 13.05
CA ASN A 4 -8.78 8.77 13.95
C ASN A 4 -7.63 7.94 13.34
N THR A 5 -7.47 7.93 12.02
CA THR A 5 -6.46 7.15 11.30
C THR A 5 -5.07 7.80 11.34
N ILE A 6 -4.97 9.11 11.56
CA ILE A 6 -3.68 9.82 11.62
C ILE A 6 -2.86 9.38 12.83
N ARG A 7 -3.54 9.12 13.96
CA ARG A 7 -2.88 8.67 15.19
C ARG A 7 -2.21 7.32 14.97
N ASP A 8 -2.83 6.43 14.21
CA ASP A 8 -2.31 5.10 13.90
C ASP A 8 -1.47 5.05 12.61
N SER A 9 -1.25 6.19 11.94
CA SER A 9 -0.50 6.28 10.68
C SER A 9 0.96 6.73 10.86
N VAL A 10 1.47 7.56 9.94
CA VAL A 10 2.85 8.06 9.83
C VAL A 10 3.35 8.70 11.13
N PHE A 11 2.48 9.30 11.93
CA PHE A 11 2.84 9.87 13.23
C PHE A 11 3.47 8.83 14.17
N ASN A 12 2.89 7.63 14.25
CA ASN A 12 3.45 6.54 15.04
C ASN A 12 4.72 5.96 14.39
N LYS A 13 4.77 5.87 13.05
CA LYS A 13 5.96 5.38 12.32
C LYS A 13 7.18 6.27 12.58
N ILE A 14 7.04 7.60 12.58
CA ILE A 14 8.14 8.53 12.89
C ILE A 14 8.58 8.39 14.34
N GLN A 15 7.66 8.29 15.30
CA GLN A 15 8.03 8.07 16.70
C GLN A 15 8.76 6.73 16.90
N TRP A 16 8.32 5.67 16.23
CA TRP A 16 9.00 4.39 16.25
C TRP A 16 10.42 4.49 15.69
N ALA A 17 10.61 5.17 14.56
CA ALA A 17 11.94 5.38 13.98
C ALA A 17 12.86 6.16 14.95
N LEU A 18 12.35 7.25 15.53
CA LEU A 18 13.08 8.02 16.55
C LEU A 18 13.44 7.18 17.78
N LYS A 19 12.57 6.25 18.20
CA LYS A 19 12.87 5.30 19.27
C LYS A 19 13.94 4.29 18.86
N LYS A 20 13.87 3.73 17.65
CA LYS A 20 14.85 2.76 17.11
C LYS A 20 16.27 3.34 17.11
N PHE A 21 16.41 4.64 16.85
CA PHE A 21 17.70 5.34 16.87
C PHE A 21 18.01 6.05 18.20
N PHE A 22 17.24 5.82 19.27
CA PHE A 22 17.46 6.43 20.60
C PHE A 22 17.44 7.97 20.59
N LEU A 23 16.64 8.57 19.72
CA LEU A 23 16.52 10.02 19.53
C LEU A 23 15.24 10.62 20.12
N ILE A 24 14.22 9.81 20.42
CA ILE A 24 12.87 10.27 20.79
C ILE A 24 12.85 11.30 21.94
N ASN A 25 13.76 11.16 22.90
CA ASN A 25 13.94 12.02 24.06
C ASN A 25 14.37 13.46 23.70
N LYS A 26 14.88 13.68 22.48
CA LYS A 26 15.18 15.01 21.93
C LYS A 26 13.97 15.71 21.30
N PHE A 27 12.81 15.06 21.28
CA PHE A 27 11.59 15.57 20.66
C PHE A 27 10.44 15.67 21.67
N ASP A 28 9.54 16.61 21.41
CA ASP A 28 8.22 16.72 22.04
C ASP A 28 7.14 16.32 21.03
N THR A 29 6.16 15.54 21.49
CA THR A 29 5.08 15.02 20.64
C THR A 29 3.73 15.52 21.13
N THR A 30 2.92 16.12 20.25
CA THR A 30 1.54 16.55 20.54
C THR A 30 0.57 15.83 19.62
N VAL A 31 -0.65 15.57 20.09
CA VAL A 31 -1.71 14.90 19.30
C VAL A 31 -2.86 15.82 18.91
N SER A 32 -2.92 17.03 19.45
CA SER A 32 -3.88 18.07 19.07
C SER A 32 -3.22 19.44 19.17
N PRO A 33 -2.63 19.95 18.07
CA PRO A 33 -2.46 19.30 16.76
C PRO A 33 -1.41 18.17 16.79
N PHE A 34 -1.45 17.27 15.80
CA PHE A 34 -0.41 16.26 15.62
C PHE A 34 0.91 16.90 15.17
N LYS A 35 1.91 16.91 16.06
CA LYS A 35 3.25 17.45 15.79
C LYS A 35 4.34 16.67 16.51
N ILE A 36 5.53 16.66 15.92
CA ILE A 36 6.76 16.17 16.56
C ILE A 36 7.82 17.24 16.40
N THR A 37 8.22 17.89 17.49
CA THR A 37 9.13 19.05 17.49
C THR A 37 10.45 18.72 18.17
N HIS A 38 11.57 19.01 17.52
CA HIS A 38 12.90 18.84 18.10
C HIS A 38 13.18 19.96 19.12
N LYS A 39 13.47 19.59 20.37
CA LYS A 39 13.59 20.50 21.52
C LYS A 39 14.63 21.61 21.34
N LYS A 40 15.74 21.30 20.68
CA LYS A 40 16.87 22.25 20.53
C LYS A 40 16.71 23.19 19.34
N THR A 41 16.15 22.70 18.23
CA THR A 41 16.15 23.46 16.96
C THR A 41 14.77 24.02 16.61
N GLY A 42 13.70 23.56 17.25
CA GLY A 42 12.33 23.90 16.89
C GLY A 42 11.86 23.26 15.57
N SER A 43 12.71 22.50 14.88
CA SER A 43 12.35 21.77 13.66
C SER A 43 11.18 20.83 13.95
N THR A 44 10.13 20.91 13.16
CA THR A 44 8.85 20.28 13.48
C THR A 44 8.30 19.49 12.31
N PHE A 45 7.89 18.25 12.57
CA PHE A 45 7.02 17.50 11.69
C PHE A 45 5.56 17.86 12.00
N TYR A 46 4.81 18.22 10.96
CA TYR A 46 3.39 18.45 11.03
C TYR A 46 2.67 17.33 10.29
N PHE A 47 1.59 16.80 10.88
CA PHE A 47 0.84 15.68 10.32
C PHE A 47 -0.58 16.10 10.04
N TYR A 48 -1.05 15.77 8.84
CA TYR A 48 -2.39 16.10 8.37
C TYR A 48 -2.96 14.93 7.59
N GLY A 49 -4.27 14.73 7.72
CA GLY A 49 -5.00 13.79 6.88
C GLY A 49 -5.38 14.44 5.55
N GLN A 50 -5.68 13.62 4.55
CA GLN A 50 -6.15 14.07 3.24
C GLN A 50 -7.43 14.93 3.35
N ASP A 51 -8.33 14.63 4.29
CA ASP A 51 -9.53 15.45 4.54
C ASP A 51 -9.20 16.89 5.03
N ASP A 52 -8.12 17.05 5.81
CA ASP A 52 -7.70 18.36 6.34
C ASP A 52 -6.84 19.13 5.34
N PHE A 53 -6.48 18.51 4.22
CA PHE A 53 -5.65 19.07 3.17
C PHE A 53 -6.25 20.31 2.51
N GLN A 54 -7.56 20.34 2.30
CA GLN A 54 -8.24 21.54 1.79
C GLN A 54 -8.15 22.71 2.77
N LYS A 55 -8.09 22.43 4.08
CA LYS A 55 -7.90 23.47 5.12
C LYS A 55 -6.44 23.94 5.20
N LEU A 56 -5.48 23.12 4.77
CA LEU A 56 -4.07 23.50 4.73
C LEU A 56 -3.76 24.55 3.67
N LYS A 57 -4.52 24.57 2.57
CA LYS A 57 -4.39 25.63 1.55
C LYS A 57 -4.55 27.04 2.13
N SER A 58 -5.28 27.18 3.24
CA SER A 58 -5.50 28.44 3.97
C SER A 58 -4.65 28.63 5.22
N ASN A 59 -3.89 27.63 5.68
CA ASN A 59 -3.07 27.75 6.88
C ASN A 59 -1.61 28.06 6.51
N ASP A 60 -1.08 29.13 7.09
CA ASP A 60 0.34 29.51 6.96
C ASP A 60 1.18 28.75 7.99
N ILE A 61 1.65 27.55 7.63
CA ILE A 61 2.63 26.82 8.44
C ILE A 61 3.97 27.57 8.41
N ASN A 62 4.29 28.22 7.29
CA ASN A 62 5.52 28.96 7.01
C ASN A 62 6.80 28.11 7.19
N ASP A 63 7.93 28.61 6.66
CA ASP A 63 9.25 28.00 6.79
C ASP A 63 9.35 26.51 6.42
N ILE A 64 8.62 26.11 5.38
CA ILE A 64 8.57 24.73 4.90
C ILE A 64 9.88 24.38 4.18
N ILE A 65 10.46 23.23 4.52
CA ILE A 65 11.65 22.68 3.86
C ILE A 65 11.34 21.41 3.06
N ALA A 66 10.31 20.67 3.46
CA ALA A 66 9.90 19.44 2.80
C ALA A 66 8.41 19.13 3.03
N VAL A 67 7.83 18.40 2.08
CA VAL A 67 6.48 17.83 2.15
C VAL A 67 6.56 16.36 1.77
N TRP A 68 5.90 15.50 2.53
CA TRP A 68 5.86 14.06 2.29
C TRP A 68 4.43 13.57 2.17
N TYR A 69 4.08 13.07 1.00
CA TYR A 69 2.83 12.38 0.71
C TYR A 69 3.05 10.87 0.90
N GLU A 70 2.51 10.33 2.00
CA GLU A 70 2.41 8.89 2.23
C GLU A 70 1.15 8.35 1.55
N GLU A 71 1.21 7.09 1.07
CA GLU A 71 0.10 6.44 0.35
C GLU A 71 -0.38 7.30 -0.82
N ALA A 72 0.58 7.85 -1.58
CA ALA A 72 0.31 8.79 -2.67
C ALA A 72 -0.63 8.24 -3.76
N ALA A 73 -0.74 6.90 -3.88
CA ALA A 73 -1.67 6.24 -4.81
C ALA A 73 -3.15 6.40 -4.43
N GLU A 74 -3.47 6.76 -3.18
CA GLU A 74 -4.85 7.01 -2.72
C GLU A 74 -5.36 8.41 -3.12
N PHE A 75 -4.50 9.25 -3.72
CA PHE A 75 -4.89 10.52 -4.31
C PHE A 75 -5.61 10.29 -5.64
N LYS A 76 -6.43 11.26 -6.02
CA LYS A 76 -7.28 11.13 -7.21
C LYS A 76 -6.48 11.17 -8.51
N ASP A 77 -5.54 12.10 -8.58
CA ASP A 77 -4.73 12.40 -9.76
C ASP A 77 -3.52 13.29 -9.39
N ALA A 78 -2.62 13.52 -10.34
CA ALA A 78 -1.44 14.36 -10.16
C ALA A 78 -1.78 15.86 -10.00
N GLU A 79 -2.97 16.30 -10.42
CA GLU A 79 -3.38 17.71 -10.30
C GLU A 79 -3.51 18.13 -8.84
N GLU A 80 -3.95 17.21 -7.97
CA GLU A 80 -3.98 17.45 -6.52
C GLU A 80 -2.59 17.76 -5.96
N PHE A 81 -1.52 17.15 -6.49
CA PHE A 81 -0.15 17.48 -6.12
C PHE A 81 0.24 18.86 -6.63
N ASP A 82 0.00 19.18 -7.90
CA ASP A 82 0.40 20.46 -8.48
C ASP A 82 -0.22 21.66 -7.75
N GLN A 83 -1.50 21.55 -7.41
CA GLN A 83 -2.22 22.58 -6.66
C GLN A 83 -1.62 22.82 -5.27
N THR A 84 -1.10 21.78 -4.62
CA THR A 84 -0.67 21.87 -3.23
C THR A 84 0.82 22.11 -3.08
N ASN A 85 1.62 21.50 -3.95
CA ASN A 85 3.02 21.81 -4.12
C ASN A 85 3.22 23.31 -4.33
N THR A 86 2.42 23.94 -5.20
CA THR A 86 2.49 25.39 -5.45
C THR A 86 2.29 26.21 -4.17
N THR A 87 1.32 25.83 -3.34
CA THR A 87 1.06 26.50 -2.06
C THR A 87 2.23 26.34 -1.09
N PHE A 88 2.75 25.13 -0.92
CA PHE A 88 3.86 24.88 0.00
C PHE A 88 5.19 25.47 -0.48
N MET A 89 5.42 25.53 -1.80
CA MET A 89 6.56 26.22 -2.39
C MET A 89 6.57 27.72 -2.06
N ARG A 90 5.41 28.37 -1.96
CA ARG A 90 5.32 29.79 -1.55
C ARG A 90 5.67 30.00 -0.08
N GLN A 91 5.43 28.99 0.75
CA GLN A 91 5.75 29.00 2.19
C GLN A 91 7.17 28.49 2.49
N LYS A 92 8.04 28.42 1.48
CA LYS A 92 9.42 27.92 1.62
C LYS A 92 10.21 28.71 2.66
N GLN A 93 10.98 27.99 3.46
CA GLN A 93 11.99 28.55 4.35
C GLN A 93 13.02 29.38 3.57
N LYS A 94 13.30 30.61 4.04
CA LYS A 94 14.16 31.59 3.31
C LYS A 94 15.57 31.09 2.96
N ARG A 95 16.15 30.20 3.76
CA ARG A 95 17.51 29.64 3.59
C ARG A 95 17.51 28.30 2.84
N ALA A 96 16.37 27.67 2.62
CA ALA A 96 16.26 26.46 1.80
C ALA A 96 16.34 26.84 0.32
N ALA A 97 17.06 26.06 -0.49
CA ALA A 97 17.13 26.29 -1.94
C ALA A 97 15.75 26.12 -2.58
N PHE A 98 15.07 25.02 -2.25
CA PHE A 98 13.72 24.67 -2.69
C PHE A 98 13.02 23.83 -1.60
N VAL A 99 11.70 23.69 -1.71
CA VAL A 99 10.93 22.74 -0.89
C VAL A 99 11.05 21.35 -1.50
N ARG A 100 11.50 20.36 -0.74
CA ARG A 100 11.62 18.99 -1.23
C ARG A 100 10.29 18.24 -1.09
N PHE A 101 9.83 17.66 -2.19
CA PHE A 101 8.62 16.85 -2.19
C PHE A 101 8.98 15.37 -2.27
N PHE A 102 8.32 14.57 -1.43
CA PHE A 102 8.47 13.13 -1.38
C PHE A 102 7.10 12.50 -1.60
N TRP A 103 7.04 11.49 -2.48
CA TRP A 103 5.86 10.65 -2.68
C TRP A 103 6.27 9.21 -2.45
N SER A 104 5.61 8.55 -1.51
CA SER A 104 5.76 7.11 -1.28
C SER A 104 4.42 6.42 -1.47
N TYR A 105 4.43 5.30 -2.17
CA TYR A 105 3.26 4.47 -2.41
C TYR A 105 3.69 3.06 -2.80
N ASN A 106 2.79 2.10 -2.61
CA ASN A 106 2.90 0.79 -3.24
C ASN A 106 2.24 0.90 -4.62
N PRO A 107 2.93 0.54 -5.73
CA PRO A 107 2.36 0.65 -7.06
C PRO A 107 1.04 -0.11 -7.18
N PRO A 108 -0.05 0.51 -7.66
CA PRO A 108 -1.30 -0.19 -7.91
C PRO A 108 -1.11 -1.31 -8.94
N ARG A 109 -1.87 -2.40 -8.79
CA ARG A 109 -1.76 -3.58 -9.68
C ARG A 109 -1.96 -3.22 -11.14
N ASN A 110 -2.91 -2.32 -11.42
CA ASN A 110 -3.19 -1.82 -12.76
C ASN A 110 -2.00 -0.97 -13.26
N PRO A 111 -1.28 -1.40 -14.32
CA PRO A 111 -0.17 -0.63 -14.87
C PRO A 111 -0.60 0.73 -15.43
N TYR A 112 -1.86 0.85 -15.86
CA TYR A 112 -2.46 2.10 -16.36
C TYR A 112 -3.03 2.99 -15.24
N SER A 113 -2.71 2.70 -13.98
CA SER A 113 -3.05 3.62 -12.90
C SER A 113 -2.30 4.93 -13.10
N TRP A 114 -3.00 6.07 -12.89
CA TRP A 114 -2.47 7.41 -13.14
C TRP A 114 -1.11 7.65 -12.48
N ILE A 115 -0.89 7.10 -11.27
CA ILE A 115 0.35 7.32 -10.51
C ILE A 115 1.52 6.52 -11.06
N ASN A 116 1.27 5.33 -11.63
CA ASN A 116 2.30 4.53 -12.30
C ASN A 116 2.74 5.23 -13.58
N GLU A 117 1.78 5.71 -14.38
CA GLU A 117 2.07 6.49 -15.60
C GLU A 117 2.78 7.81 -15.26
N TRP A 118 2.32 8.52 -14.23
CA TRP A 118 2.94 9.76 -13.77
C TRP A 118 4.39 9.55 -13.33
N ALA A 119 4.67 8.52 -12.52
CA ALA A 119 6.01 8.20 -12.09
C ALA A 119 6.92 7.81 -13.26
N ASP A 120 6.42 7.05 -14.22
CA ASP A 120 7.18 6.69 -15.44
C ASP A 120 7.54 7.94 -16.27
N GLN A 121 6.61 8.87 -16.44
CA GLN A 121 6.87 10.16 -17.08
C GLN A 121 7.98 10.94 -16.36
N GLN A 122 7.98 10.94 -15.01
CA GLN A 122 8.99 11.63 -14.21
C GLN A 122 10.38 10.99 -14.27
N ARG A 123 10.53 9.73 -14.72
CA ARG A 123 11.86 9.09 -14.87
C ARG A 123 12.76 9.84 -15.86
N SER A 124 12.15 10.42 -16.89
CA SER A 124 12.86 11.23 -17.90
C SER A 124 13.13 12.66 -17.44
N ASN A 125 12.54 13.08 -16.32
CA ASN A 125 12.63 14.43 -15.81
C ASN A 125 13.83 14.57 -14.85
N SER A 126 14.82 15.39 -15.23
CA SER A 126 16.05 15.60 -14.44
C SER A 126 15.83 16.25 -13.07
N THR A 127 14.62 16.78 -12.81
CA THR A 127 14.25 17.37 -11.51
C THR A 127 13.66 16.36 -10.54
N TYR A 128 13.35 15.14 -11.00
CA TYR A 128 12.78 14.08 -10.19
C TYR A 128 13.78 12.95 -9.99
N LEU A 129 13.67 12.29 -8.84
CA LEU A 129 14.31 11.01 -8.57
C LEU A 129 13.20 9.98 -8.37
N VAL A 130 13.04 9.08 -9.32
CA VAL A 130 12.14 7.93 -9.21
C VAL A 130 12.96 6.74 -8.73
N HIS A 131 12.63 6.25 -7.54
CA HIS A 131 13.36 5.17 -6.89
C HIS A 131 12.38 4.05 -6.51
N GLU A 132 12.76 2.81 -6.79
CA GLU A 132 12.01 1.62 -6.44
C GLU A 132 12.78 0.84 -5.37
N SER A 133 12.05 0.37 -4.37
CA SER A 133 12.59 -0.47 -3.30
C SER A 133 11.60 -1.56 -2.96
N SER A 134 12.13 -2.72 -2.59
CA SER A 134 11.36 -3.87 -2.09
C SER A 134 11.97 -4.36 -0.78
N TYR A 135 11.37 -5.40 -0.21
CA TYR A 135 11.91 -6.10 0.96
C TYR A 135 13.34 -6.65 0.72
N LEU A 136 13.75 -6.83 -0.53
CA LEU A 136 15.10 -7.28 -0.90
C LEU A 136 16.18 -6.21 -0.65
N ASN A 137 15.78 -4.95 -0.49
CA ASN A 137 16.69 -3.82 -0.24
C ASN A 137 16.84 -3.50 1.26
N ASP A 138 16.35 -4.36 2.14
CA ASP A 138 16.39 -4.13 3.58
C ASP A 138 17.77 -4.42 4.19
N GLU A 139 18.59 -3.39 4.25
CA GLU A 139 19.91 -3.44 4.91
C GLU A 139 19.83 -3.32 6.45
N LEU A 140 18.68 -2.89 6.98
CA LEU A 140 18.50 -2.55 8.40
C LEU A 140 17.78 -3.65 9.20
N GLY A 141 17.47 -4.78 8.57
CA GLY A 141 16.86 -5.96 9.19
C GLY A 141 15.47 -5.67 9.75
N PHE A 142 14.64 -4.93 9.01
CA PHE A 142 13.22 -4.78 9.28
C PHE A 142 12.39 -6.02 8.94
N VAL A 143 12.81 -6.80 7.94
CA VAL A 143 12.18 -8.05 7.52
C VAL A 143 12.71 -9.18 8.39
N ASN A 144 11.83 -9.79 9.18
CA ASN A 144 12.20 -10.92 10.05
C ASN A 144 11.91 -12.27 9.38
N ASP A 145 12.42 -13.35 9.97
CA ASP A 145 12.28 -14.71 9.43
C ASP A 145 10.82 -15.12 9.21
N GLN A 146 9.93 -14.75 10.14
CA GLN A 146 8.49 -15.04 10.02
C GLN A 146 7.87 -14.33 8.81
N MET A 147 8.28 -13.10 8.50
CA MET A 147 7.84 -12.38 7.30
C MET A 147 8.40 -13.04 6.04
N LEU A 148 9.67 -13.47 6.06
CA LEU A 148 10.27 -14.18 4.93
C LEU A 148 9.55 -15.49 4.64
N ASP A 149 9.16 -16.25 5.66
CA ASP A 149 8.38 -17.48 5.48
C ASP A 149 7.04 -17.24 4.78
N VAL A 150 6.34 -16.16 5.18
CA VAL A 150 5.08 -15.75 4.53
C VAL A 150 5.32 -15.34 3.07
N ILE A 151 6.36 -14.54 2.81
CA ILE A 151 6.74 -14.10 1.47
C ILE A 151 7.06 -15.32 0.58
N ASN A 152 7.86 -16.25 1.08
CA ASN A 152 8.25 -17.45 0.34
C ASN A 152 7.05 -18.36 0.06
N ARG A 153 6.17 -18.57 1.05
CA ARG A 153 4.92 -19.32 0.84
C ARG A 153 4.06 -18.68 -0.24
N ILE A 154 3.93 -17.36 -0.26
CA ILE A 154 3.15 -16.67 -1.30
C ILE A 154 3.85 -16.81 -2.66
N LYS A 155 5.18 -16.65 -2.72
CA LYS A 155 5.99 -16.82 -3.93
C LYS A 155 5.83 -18.20 -4.56
N GLU A 156 5.75 -19.25 -3.75
CA GLU A 156 5.56 -20.64 -4.22
C GLU A 156 4.13 -20.91 -4.72
N ASN A 157 3.12 -20.28 -4.10
CA ASN A 157 1.72 -20.54 -4.41
C ASN A 157 1.14 -19.64 -5.50
N ASP A 158 1.50 -18.36 -5.53
CA ASP A 158 1.02 -17.37 -6.51
C ASP A 158 2.14 -16.37 -6.83
N TYR A 159 2.96 -16.72 -7.82
CA TYR A 159 4.14 -15.92 -8.17
C TYR A 159 3.78 -14.51 -8.69
N ASP A 160 2.67 -14.37 -9.42
CA ASP A 160 2.23 -13.06 -9.91
C ASP A 160 1.74 -12.18 -8.75
N TYR A 161 1.04 -12.76 -7.77
CA TYR A 161 0.67 -12.04 -6.56
C TYR A 161 1.89 -11.64 -5.73
N TYR A 162 2.92 -12.49 -5.65
CA TYR A 162 4.20 -12.15 -5.02
C TYR A 162 4.90 -10.96 -5.70
N ARG A 163 4.99 -10.97 -7.05
CA ARG A 163 5.59 -9.85 -7.82
C ARG A 163 4.87 -8.54 -7.54
N TYR A 164 3.55 -8.57 -7.50
CA TYR A 164 2.75 -7.40 -7.16
C TYR A 164 2.97 -6.95 -5.71
N LEU A 165 2.73 -7.84 -4.73
CA LEU A 165 2.66 -7.45 -3.33
C LEU A 165 4.02 -7.15 -2.71
N TYR A 166 5.07 -7.88 -3.10
CA TYR A 166 6.38 -7.82 -2.44
C TYR A 166 7.50 -7.24 -3.31
N LEU A 167 7.39 -7.31 -4.65
CA LEU A 167 8.34 -6.66 -5.56
C LEU A 167 7.84 -5.29 -6.06
N GLY A 168 6.56 -4.96 -5.84
CA GLY A 168 5.98 -3.70 -6.28
C GLY A 168 5.73 -3.63 -7.78
N GLU A 169 5.65 -4.77 -8.48
CA GLU A 169 5.45 -4.80 -9.93
C GLU A 169 3.96 -4.67 -10.27
N ALA A 170 3.61 -3.72 -11.14
CA ALA A 170 2.23 -3.53 -11.62
C ALA A 170 1.85 -4.63 -12.64
N VAL A 171 1.65 -5.86 -12.16
CA VAL A 171 1.30 -7.03 -12.98
C VAL A 171 -0.23 -7.21 -13.08
N GLY A 172 -0.78 -6.68 -14.17
CA GLY A 172 -2.10 -7.04 -14.70
C GLY A 172 -3.16 -5.94 -14.58
N LEU A 173 -4.19 -6.01 -15.42
CA LEU A 173 -5.29 -5.03 -15.50
C LEU A 173 -6.14 -4.91 -14.22
N GLY A 174 -5.86 -5.71 -13.18
CA GLY A 174 -6.64 -5.75 -11.95
C GLY A 174 -8.06 -6.29 -12.11
N THR A 175 -8.44 -6.78 -13.31
CA THR A 175 -9.80 -7.25 -13.61
C THR A 175 -10.10 -8.64 -13.07
N ASN A 176 -9.07 -9.49 -12.93
CA ASN A 176 -9.22 -10.84 -12.43
C ASN A 176 -9.00 -10.88 -10.91
N VAL A 177 -10.07 -11.18 -10.17
CA VAL A 177 -10.04 -11.40 -8.72
C VAL A 177 -9.20 -12.63 -8.38
N TYR A 178 -9.23 -13.66 -9.23
CA TYR A 178 -8.53 -14.93 -9.04
C TYR A 178 -7.47 -15.16 -10.12
N ASN A 179 -6.32 -15.74 -9.73
CA ASN A 179 -5.32 -16.24 -10.67
C ASN A 179 -5.78 -17.59 -11.26
N MET A 180 -6.34 -17.57 -12.46
CA MET A 180 -6.90 -18.78 -13.10
C MET A 180 -5.87 -19.89 -13.32
N ASN A 181 -4.58 -19.58 -13.40
CA ASN A 181 -3.52 -20.59 -13.50
C ASN A 181 -3.40 -21.45 -12.23
N LEU A 182 -3.96 -21.02 -11.11
CA LEU A 182 -3.99 -21.79 -9.86
C LEU A 182 -5.17 -22.77 -9.80
N PHE A 183 -6.14 -22.66 -10.71
CA PHE A 183 -7.29 -23.55 -10.78
C PHE A 183 -6.94 -24.76 -11.65
N GLN A 184 -6.27 -25.74 -11.04
CA GLN A 184 -5.82 -26.96 -11.71
C GLN A 184 -6.82 -28.10 -11.49
N LYS A 185 -7.27 -28.73 -12.57
CA LYS A 185 -8.16 -29.90 -12.49
C LYS A 185 -7.43 -31.07 -11.86
N LEU A 186 -8.01 -31.65 -10.81
CA LEU A 186 -7.54 -32.92 -10.26
C LEU A 186 -7.79 -34.04 -11.29
N LYS A 187 -6.77 -34.85 -11.57
CA LYS A 187 -6.93 -36.03 -12.45
C LYS A 187 -7.77 -37.11 -11.78
N THR A 188 -7.61 -37.27 -10.47
CA THR A 188 -8.27 -38.26 -9.63
C THR A 188 -8.37 -37.70 -8.22
N ILE A 189 -9.40 -38.12 -7.46
CA ILE A 189 -9.46 -37.84 -6.02
C ILE A 189 -8.25 -38.51 -5.34
N PRO A 190 -7.55 -37.83 -4.41
CA PRO A 190 -6.42 -38.44 -3.71
C PRO A 190 -6.85 -39.73 -3.01
N PRO A 191 -6.17 -40.87 -3.26
CA PRO A 191 -6.61 -42.18 -2.76
C PRO A 191 -6.52 -42.28 -1.22
N ASP A 192 -5.72 -41.43 -0.59
CA ASP A 192 -5.54 -41.33 0.85
C ASP A 192 -6.43 -40.24 1.50
N ASP A 193 -7.35 -39.64 0.74
CA ASP A 193 -8.25 -38.58 1.20
C ASP A 193 -9.68 -38.79 0.68
N ARG A 194 -10.42 -39.70 1.33
CA ARG A 194 -11.79 -40.04 0.94
C ARG A 194 -12.75 -38.86 1.11
N ILE A 195 -13.72 -38.76 0.20
CA ILE A 195 -14.87 -37.85 0.35
C ILE A 195 -15.74 -38.35 1.50
N ILE A 196 -16.10 -37.44 2.41
CA ILE A 196 -16.96 -37.72 3.58
C ILE A 196 -18.33 -37.05 3.47
N MET A 197 -18.46 -36.01 2.65
CA MET A 197 -19.70 -35.27 2.45
C MET A 197 -19.69 -34.63 1.05
N ILE A 198 -20.87 -34.52 0.44
CA ILE A 198 -21.08 -33.73 -0.77
C ILE A 198 -22.14 -32.68 -0.43
N ASP A 199 -21.85 -31.43 -0.74
CA ASP A 199 -22.79 -30.31 -0.61
C ASP A 199 -22.94 -29.60 -1.97
N PHE A 200 -24.03 -28.85 -2.12
CA PHE A 200 -24.33 -28.14 -3.35
C PHE A 200 -24.39 -26.63 -3.10
N ALA A 201 -23.68 -25.87 -3.92
CA ALA A 201 -23.77 -24.42 -3.94
C ALA A 201 -24.45 -23.97 -5.23
N ILE A 202 -25.55 -23.23 -5.12
CA ILE A 202 -26.31 -22.75 -6.27
C ILE A 202 -26.28 -21.23 -6.35
N ASP A 203 -25.94 -20.71 -7.52
CA ASP A 203 -26.13 -19.32 -7.89
C ASP A 203 -27.27 -19.25 -8.92
N THR A 204 -28.44 -18.84 -8.45
CA THR A 204 -29.64 -18.76 -9.28
C THR A 204 -29.65 -17.50 -10.12
N GLY A 205 -29.48 -17.66 -11.42
CA GLY A 205 -29.55 -16.55 -12.37
C GLY A 205 -30.97 -15.99 -12.49
N HIS A 206 -31.09 -14.67 -12.63
CA HIS A 206 -32.37 -14.01 -12.93
C HIS A 206 -32.50 -13.69 -14.43
N GLN A 207 -33.68 -13.96 -15.00
CA GLN A 207 -34.03 -13.76 -16.42
C GLN A 207 -33.08 -14.46 -17.40
N VAL A 208 -32.15 -13.71 -18.00
CA VAL A 208 -31.23 -14.19 -19.04
C VAL A 208 -29.89 -14.68 -18.48
N SER A 209 -29.67 -14.54 -17.17
CA SER A 209 -28.44 -15.03 -16.52
C SER A 209 -28.53 -16.54 -16.31
N ALA A 210 -27.43 -17.25 -16.60
CA ALA A 210 -27.36 -18.68 -16.35
C ALA A 210 -27.45 -18.98 -14.85
N THR A 211 -28.12 -20.08 -14.48
CA THR A 211 -28.05 -20.66 -13.14
C THR A 211 -26.87 -21.61 -13.09
N THR A 212 -26.01 -21.46 -12.07
CA THR A 212 -24.86 -22.33 -11.85
C THR A 212 -25.10 -23.17 -10.59
N CYS A 213 -24.82 -24.47 -10.67
CA CYS A 213 -24.83 -25.37 -9.52
C CYS A 213 -23.46 -26.06 -9.42
N LEU A 214 -22.83 -26.00 -8.26
CA LEU A 214 -21.55 -26.61 -7.97
C LEU A 214 -21.77 -27.79 -7.01
N ALA A 215 -21.23 -28.96 -7.33
CA ALA A 215 -21.12 -30.06 -6.38
C ALA A 215 -19.75 -30.02 -5.69
N LEU A 216 -19.74 -29.89 -4.37
CA LEU A 216 -18.53 -29.74 -3.57
C LEU A 216 -18.33 -30.98 -2.70
N GLY A 217 -17.28 -31.75 -2.98
CA GLY A 217 -16.85 -32.87 -2.15
C GLY A 217 -15.95 -32.40 -1.02
N PHE A 218 -16.35 -32.63 0.22
CA PHE A 218 -15.52 -32.43 1.41
C PHE A 218 -14.79 -33.72 1.76
N THR A 219 -13.49 -33.64 1.99
CA THR A 219 -12.65 -34.82 2.25
C THR A 219 -12.35 -35.00 3.74
N ALA A 220 -11.89 -36.19 4.12
CA ALA A 220 -11.50 -36.51 5.50
C ALA A 220 -10.37 -35.60 6.04
N LYS A 221 -9.46 -35.15 5.17
CA LYS A 221 -8.41 -34.18 5.50
C LYS A 221 -8.87 -32.71 5.45
N LYS A 222 -10.19 -32.47 5.33
CA LYS A 222 -10.82 -31.14 5.30
C LYS A 222 -10.49 -30.32 4.05
N ASN A 223 -10.22 -30.98 2.93
CA ASN A 223 -10.13 -30.30 1.63
C ASN A 223 -11.53 -30.16 1.01
N VAL A 224 -11.68 -29.17 0.12
CA VAL A 224 -12.88 -28.99 -0.71
C VAL A 224 -12.49 -29.24 -2.16
N ILE A 225 -13.21 -30.14 -2.83
CA ILE A 225 -13.01 -30.50 -4.22
C ILE A 225 -14.28 -30.13 -4.98
N LEU A 226 -14.15 -29.27 -6.00
CA LEU A 226 -15.22 -29.09 -6.98
C LEU A 226 -15.30 -30.36 -7.84
N LEU A 227 -16.40 -31.09 -7.70
CA LEU A 227 -16.66 -32.32 -8.46
C LEU A 227 -17.18 -31.95 -9.84
N ASP A 228 -16.65 -32.64 -10.85
CA ASP A 228 -17.17 -32.57 -12.22
C ASP A 228 -18.47 -33.39 -12.25
N THR A 229 -19.60 -32.71 -12.50
CA THR A 229 -20.94 -33.30 -12.57
C THR A 229 -21.40 -33.49 -14.00
#